data_AF-A0A932HY04-F1
#
_entry.id   AF-A0A932HY04-F1
#
_cell.length_a   1.000
_cell.length_b   1.000
_cell.length_c   1.000
_cell.angle_alpha   90.00
_cell.angle_beta   90.00
_cell.angle_gamma   90.00
#
_symmetry.space_group_name_H-M   'P 1'
#
loop_
_entity.id
_entity.type
_entity.pdbx_description
1 polymer ?
#
loop_
_entity_poly.entity_id
_entity_poly.type
_entity_poly.pdbx_seq_one_letter_code
_entity_poly.pdbx_strand_id
1 'polypeptide(L)'
;MPAPPAVTRREERQPDGGLAAVWEFTPEREPLEALLRDLFENHYRDIVFGPCIQGAVFECRTGHPPRRVGYLDGYLTVDFGDWHLHLCIGEHKGDGRRPCPPGLAAWRRCGRAALVRTFSDPPIAGHAPLSYSLGLWNGRGEQMITFFLPNPCLTDDLRPARSPDWSKLRLWNRIRAYHLGLDEDPGPFEGWK
;
A
#
# COMPACT_ATOMS: atom_id res chain seq x y z
N MET A 1 0.68 20.48 3.55
CA MET A 1 0.30 19.13 3.14
C MET A 1 -0.71 19.21 2.02
N PRO A 2 -0.68 18.28 1.05
CA PRO A 2 -1.67 18.25 -0.02
C PRO A 2 -3.07 17.88 0.54
N ALA A 3 -4.12 18.26 -0.17
CA ALA A 3 -5.49 17.88 0.19
C ALA A 3 -5.69 16.36 0.00
N PRO A 4 -6.55 15.71 0.82
CA PRO A 4 -6.87 14.30 0.63
C PRO A 4 -7.54 14.05 -0.74
N PRO A 5 -7.22 12.95 -1.43
CA PRO A 5 -7.87 12.59 -2.68
C PRO A 5 -9.29 12.06 -2.42
N ALA A 6 -10.13 12.06 -3.46
CA ALA A 6 -11.42 11.39 -3.41
C ALA A 6 -11.23 9.86 -3.29
N VAL A 7 -12.06 9.22 -2.46
CA VAL A 7 -12.00 7.78 -2.19
C VAL A 7 -13.31 7.11 -2.54
N THR A 8 -13.24 6.00 -3.27
CA THR A 8 -14.39 5.12 -3.54
C THR A 8 -14.23 3.80 -2.78
N ARG A 9 -15.22 3.43 -1.96
CA ARG A 9 -15.28 2.10 -1.32
C ARG A 9 -16.02 1.12 -2.22
N ARG A 10 -15.49 -0.10 -2.36
CA ARG A 10 -16.19 -1.25 -2.96
C ARG A 10 -15.79 -2.56 -2.30
N GLU A 11 -16.54 -3.60 -2.61
CA GLU A 11 -16.18 -4.98 -2.33
C GLU A 11 -15.77 -5.67 -3.63
N GLU A 12 -14.73 -6.48 -3.57
CA GLU A 12 -14.11 -7.12 -4.73
C GLU A 12 -13.83 -8.59 -4.39
N ARG A 13 -14.13 -9.49 -5.34
CA ARG A 13 -13.75 -10.90 -5.22
C ARG A 13 -12.36 -11.08 -5.79
N GLN A 14 -11.47 -11.64 -4.98
CA GLN A 14 -10.10 -11.95 -5.36
C GLN A 14 -10.04 -13.19 -6.25
N PRO A 15 -8.97 -13.36 -7.06
CA PRO A 15 -8.83 -14.52 -7.95
C PRO A 15 -8.84 -15.88 -7.25
N ASP A 16 -8.44 -15.92 -5.97
CA ASP A 16 -8.46 -17.11 -5.12
C ASP A 16 -9.85 -17.38 -4.48
N GLY A 17 -10.85 -16.55 -4.80
CA GLY A 17 -12.19 -16.60 -4.24
C GLY A 17 -12.37 -15.77 -2.97
N GLY A 18 -11.30 -15.24 -2.37
CA GLY A 18 -11.40 -14.40 -1.16
C GLY A 18 -12.19 -13.11 -1.39
N LEU A 19 -12.68 -12.51 -0.30
CA LEU A 19 -13.37 -11.21 -0.36
C LEU A 19 -12.40 -10.09 0.03
N ALA A 20 -12.49 -8.94 -0.63
CA ALA A 20 -11.73 -7.76 -0.28
C ALA A 20 -12.63 -6.52 -0.16
N ALA A 21 -12.47 -5.76 0.93
CA ALA A 21 -12.92 -4.39 1.01
C ALA A 21 -11.81 -3.48 0.47
N VAL A 22 -12.14 -2.64 -0.51
CA VAL A 22 -11.19 -1.80 -1.25
C VAL A 22 -11.61 -0.34 -1.12
N TRP A 23 -10.71 0.51 -0.65
CA TRP A 23 -10.84 1.97 -0.64
C TRP A 23 -9.86 2.53 -1.66
N GLU A 24 -10.34 2.70 -2.89
CA GLU A 24 -9.53 3.19 -4.01
C GLU A 24 -9.54 4.71 -4.06
N PHE A 25 -8.38 5.30 -4.38
CA PHE A 25 -8.21 6.73 -4.53
C PHE A 25 -7.36 7.04 -5.76
N THR A 26 -7.57 8.22 -6.33
CA THR A 26 -6.78 8.69 -7.48
C THR A 26 -5.34 8.97 -7.03
N PRO A 27 -4.32 8.34 -7.65
CA PRO A 27 -2.93 8.49 -7.24
C PRO A 27 -2.32 9.79 -7.80
N GLU A 28 -2.85 10.93 -7.39
CA GLU A 28 -2.21 12.22 -7.68
C GLU A 28 -0.81 12.25 -7.08
N ARG A 29 0.13 12.86 -7.80
CA ARG A 29 1.56 12.77 -7.50
C ARG A 29 1.88 13.27 -6.10
N GLU A 30 1.42 14.46 -5.72
CA GLU A 30 1.77 15.10 -4.46
C GLU A 30 1.16 14.38 -3.23
N PRO A 31 -0.15 14.05 -3.20
CA PRO A 31 -0.71 13.22 -2.12
C PRO A 31 -0.02 11.85 -2.01
N LEU A 32 0.21 11.17 -3.14
CA LEU A 32 0.85 9.85 -3.13
C LEU A 32 2.31 9.93 -2.66
N GLU A 33 3.07 10.94 -3.09
CA GLU A 33 4.42 11.18 -2.60
C GLU A 33 4.43 11.43 -1.08
N ALA A 34 3.52 12.26 -0.56
CA ALA A 34 3.44 12.54 0.87
C ALA A 34 3.12 11.29 1.69
N LEU A 35 2.20 10.44 1.22
CA LEU A 35 1.87 9.17 1.84
C LEU A 35 3.07 8.21 1.83
N LEU A 36 3.75 8.06 0.69
CA LEU A 36 4.87 7.14 0.56
C LEU A 36 6.08 7.59 1.39
N ARG A 37 6.33 8.90 1.47
CA ARG A 37 7.34 9.46 2.37
C ARG A 37 7.02 9.17 3.82
N ASP A 38 5.77 9.37 4.27
CA ASP A 38 5.38 9.04 5.64
C ASP A 38 5.66 7.55 5.94
N LEU A 39 5.30 6.65 5.02
CA LEU A 39 5.58 5.22 5.16
C LEU A 39 7.08 4.91 5.27
N PHE A 40 7.91 5.42 4.36
CA PHE A 40 9.34 5.09 4.33
C PHE A 40 10.18 5.84 5.35
N GLU A 41 9.80 7.06 5.74
CA GLU A 41 10.59 7.89 6.66
C GLU A 41 10.14 7.66 8.12
N ASN A 42 8.83 7.50 8.37
CA ASN A 42 8.28 7.44 9.73
C ASN A 42 7.80 6.05 10.16
N HIS A 43 7.36 5.19 9.22
CA HIS A 43 6.73 3.90 9.52
C HIS A 43 7.47 2.69 8.93
N TYR A 44 8.73 2.85 8.52
CA TYR A 44 9.51 1.80 7.83
C TYR A 44 9.65 0.49 8.62
N ARG A 45 9.52 0.53 9.94
CA ARG A 45 9.58 -0.66 10.83
C ARG A 45 8.28 -1.44 10.88
N ASP A 46 7.17 -0.77 10.58
CA ASP A 46 5.81 -1.29 10.71
C ASP A 46 5.30 -1.88 9.38
N ILE A 47 6.02 -1.66 8.28
CA ILE A 47 5.65 -2.12 6.95
C ILE A 47 6.55 -3.25 6.46
N VAL A 48 5.93 -4.17 5.74
CA VAL A 48 6.60 -5.10 4.81
C VAL A 48 6.13 -4.71 3.42
N PHE A 49 7.01 -4.66 2.43
CA PHE A 49 6.61 -4.20 1.10
C PHE A 49 7.31 -4.90 -0.03
N GLY A 50 6.65 -4.95 -1.18
CA GLY A 50 7.23 -5.43 -2.42
C GLY A 50 6.17 -5.89 -3.42
N PRO A 51 6.60 -6.36 -4.61
CA PRO A 51 5.69 -6.92 -5.59
C PRO A 51 5.14 -8.28 -5.13
N CYS A 52 3.83 -8.43 -5.26
CA CYS A 52 3.05 -9.64 -4.96
C CYS A 52 2.20 -10.00 -6.18
N ILE A 53 2.83 -10.54 -7.22
CA ILE A 53 2.20 -10.88 -8.49
C ILE A 53 1.79 -12.36 -8.52
N GLN A 54 0.93 -12.73 -9.46
CA GLN A 54 0.56 -14.12 -9.65
C GLN A 54 1.81 -14.93 -10.06
N GLY A 55 2.18 -15.90 -9.23
CA GLY A 55 3.35 -16.77 -9.43
C GLY A 55 4.65 -16.31 -8.79
N ALA A 56 4.73 -15.11 -8.20
CA ALA A 56 5.93 -14.66 -7.47
C ALA A 56 5.62 -13.54 -6.47
N VAL A 57 6.17 -13.67 -5.27
CA VAL A 57 6.12 -12.62 -4.24
C VAL A 57 7.53 -12.35 -3.77
N PHE A 58 7.90 -11.07 -3.74
CA PHE A 58 9.16 -10.61 -3.15
C PHE A 58 8.84 -9.53 -2.13
N GLU A 59 9.25 -9.75 -0.89
CA GLU A 59 8.95 -8.87 0.24
C GLU A 59 10.24 -8.40 0.91
N CYS A 60 10.27 -7.10 1.24
CA CYS A 60 11.34 -6.46 1.96
C CYS A 60 10.85 -5.98 3.31
N ARG A 61 11.70 -6.15 4.33
CA ARG A 61 11.62 -5.46 5.61
C ARG A 61 12.96 -4.77 5.85
N THR A 62 12.93 -3.57 6.43
CA THR A 62 14.16 -2.82 6.72
C THR A 62 14.35 -2.66 8.22
N GLY A 63 15.59 -2.81 8.69
CA GLY A 63 15.95 -2.61 10.10
C GLY A 63 16.28 -1.14 10.44
N HIS A 64 16.48 -0.30 9.43
CA HIS A 64 16.92 1.08 9.54
C HIS A 64 16.16 1.95 8.53
N PRO A 65 16.03 3.27 8.77
CA PRO A 65 15.38 4.16 7.82
C PRO A 65 16.20 4.24 6.52
N PRO A 66 15.57 4.66 5.40
CA PRO A 66 16.32 4.98 4.19
C PRO A 66 17.30 6.13 4.45
N ARG A 67 18.44 6.13 3.75
CA ARG A 67 19.38 7.25 3.73
C ARG A 67 18.78 8.46 3.03
N ARG A 68 17.93 8.23 2.03
CA ARG A 68 17.28 9.28 1.24
C ARG A 68 15.98 8.80 0.62
N VAL A 69 14.98 9.66 0.62
CA VAL A 69 13.80 9.55 -0.24
C VAL A 69 13.76 10.77 -1.16
N GLY A 70 13.89 10.55 -2.47
CA GLY A 70 13.97 11.59 -3.48
C GLY A 70 12.93 11.42 -4.57
N TYR A 71 12.55 12.51 -5.23
CA TYR A 71 11.71 12.47 -6.41
C TYR A 71 12.44 13.10 -7.60
N LEU A 72 12.48 12.40 -8.73
CA LEU A 72 13.05 12.91 -9.97
C LEU A 72 12.37 12.24 -11.17
N ASP A 73 11.95 13.06 -12.14
CA ASP A 73 11.44 12.62 -13.45
C ASP A 73 10.41 11.47 -13.38
N GLY A 74 9.36 11.66 -12.58
CA GLY A 74 8.27 10.70 -12.43
C GLY A 74 8.49 9.66 -11.32
N TYR A 75 9.73 9.45 -10.89
CA TYR A 75 10.08 8.39 -9.95
C TYR A 75 10.34 8.90 -8.54
N LEU A 76 9.69 8.26 -7.57
CA LEU A 76 10.12 8.26 -6.18
C LEU A 76 11.21 7.21 -6.02
N THR A 77 12.39 7.63 -5.59
CA THR A 77 13.53 6.76 -5.26
C THR A 77 13.70 6.69 -3.75
N VAL A 78 13.73 5.48 -3.22
CA VAL A 78 14.02 5.20 -1.81
C VAL A 78 15.34 4.46 -1.73
N ASP A 79 16.34 5.11 -1.14
CA ASP A 79 17.70 4.61 -1.04
C ASP A 79 18.01 4.15 0.39
N PHE A 80 18.28 2.86 0.56
CA PHE A 80 18.68 2.25 1.84
C PHE A 80 20.20 2.11 1.97
N GLY A 81 20.98 2.53 0.96
CA GLY A 81 22.43 2.44 0.92
C GLY A 81 22.90 1.31 0.02
N ASP A 82 22.72 0.08 0.46
CA ASP A 82 23.21 -1.10 -0.29
C ASP A 82 22.23 -1.55 -1.37
N TRP A 83 21.00 -1.05 -1.31
CA TRP A 83 19.96 -1.29 -2.28
C TRP A 83 18.97 -0.11 -2.30
N HIS A 84 18.21 -0.01 -3.37
CA HIS A 84 17.17 1.00 -3.54
C HIS A 84 16.00 0.47 -4.36
N LEU A 85 14.89 1.20 -4.33
CA LEU A 85 13.74 0.95 -5.20
C LEU A 85 13.29 2.25 -5.88
N HIS A 86 12.57 2.10 -6.99
CA HIS A 86 12.02 3.21 -7.77
C HIS A 86 10.53 2.95 -8.05
N LEU A 87 9.68 3.91 -7.68
CA LEU A 87 8.24 3.86 -7.95
C LEU A 87 7.85 5.03 -8.86
N CYS A 88 7.33 4.73 -10.05
CA CYS A 88 6.84 5.77 -10.97
C CYS A 88 5.49 6.29 -10.48
N ILE A 89 5.48 7.37 -9.71
CA ILE A 89 4.28 7.98 -9.12
C ILE A 89 3.87 9.29 -9.81
N GLY A 90 4.65 9.76 -10.79
CA GLY A 90 4.33 10.89 -11.63
C GLY A 90 4.67 10.63 -13.10
N GLU A 91 4.59 11.67 -13.92
CA GLU A 91 4.94 11.57 -15.34
C GLU A 91 6.47 11.47 -15.51
N HIS A 92 6.92 10.40 -16.17
CA HIS A 92 8.31 10.23 -16.57
C HIS A 92 8.51 10.77 -17.99
N LYS A 93 9.32 11.83 -18.12
CA LYS A 93 9.54 12.54 -19.39
C LYS A 93 10.74 11.98 -20.16
N GLY A 94 11.68 11.33 -19.47
CA GLY A 94 12.94 10.91 -20.07
C GLY A 94 13.88 12.09 -20.29
N ASP A 95 15.05 11.83 -20.88
CA ASP A 95 16.01 12.88 -21.19
C ASP A 95 15.65 13.62 -22.49
N GLY A 96 16.12 14.87 -22.65
CA GLY A 96 15.78 15.69 -23.81
C GLY A 96 16.26 15.15 -25.17
N ARG A 97 17.21 14.22 -25.19
CA ARG A 97 17.69 13.55 -26.42
C ARG A 97 16.91 12.28 -26.72
N ARG A 98 16.27 11.69 -25.70
CA ARG A 98 15.50 10.44 -25.76
C ARG A 98 14.25 10.58 -24.88
N PRO A 99 13.27 11.40 -25.30
CA PRO A 99 12.04 11.60 -24.54
C PRO A 99 11.30 10.27 -24.41
N CYS A 100 10.64 10.06 -23.27
CA CYS A 100 9.75 8.93 -23.06
C CYS A 100 8.52 9.08 -23.95
N PRO A 101 8.16 8.06 -24.77
CA PRO A 101 6.92 8.09 -25.52
C PRO A 101 5.70 8.27 -24.58
N PRO A 102 4.71 9.13 -24.90
CA PRO A 102 3.60 9.41 -24.00
C PRO A 102 2.83 8.17 -23.53
N GLY A 103 2.62 7.20 -24.42
CA GLY A 103 1.96 5.93 -24.06
C GLY A 103 2.77 5.09 -23.05
N LEU A 104 4.10 5.13 -23.13
CA LEU A 104 4.98 4.45 -22.17
C LEU A 104 5.03 5.19 -20.83
N ALA A 105 5.04 6.53 -20.85
CA ALA A 105 4.96 7.33 -19.63
C ALA A 105 3.65 7.07 -18.88
N ALA A 106 2.53 7.01 -19.60
CA ALA A 106 1.22 6.68 -19.06
C ALA A 106 1.17 5.26 -18.49
N TRP A 107 1.78 4.28 -19.17
CA TRP A 107 1.90 2.91 -18.65
C TRP A 107 2.69 2.87 -17.34
N ARG A 108 3.90 3.45 -17.31
CA ARG A 108 4.78 3.38 -16.14
C ARG A 108 4.17 3.99 -14.89
N ARG A 109 3.48 5.13 -15.03
CA ARG A 109 2.93 5.88 -13.90
C ARG A 109 1.90 5.06 -13.13
N CYS A 110 1.88 5.21 -11.81
CA CYS A 110 0.82 4.71 -10.95
C CYS A 110 -0.54 5.18 -11.47
N GLY A 111 -1.38 4.23 -11.89
CA GLY A 111 -2.72 4.48 -12.41
C GLY A 111 -3.81 4.23 -11.38
N ARG A 112 -3.53 3.42 -10.36
CA ARG A 112 -4.47 3.07 -9.29
C ARG A 112 -3.74 2.89 -7.97
N ALA A 113 -4.34 3.38 -6.89
CA ALA A 113 -3.91 3.15 -5.53
C ALA A 113 -5.11 2.81 -4.63
N ALA A 114 -4.94 1.87 -3.71
CA ALA A 114 -6.02 1.51 -2.80
C ALA A 114 -5.53 0.98 -1.47
N LEU A 115 -6.22 1.36 -0.39
CA LEU A 115 -6.20 0.54 0.83
C LEU A 115 -7.06 -0.70 0.60
N VAL A 116 -6.55 -1.86 0.97
CA VAL A 116 -7.19 -3.16 0.77
C VAL A 116 -7.21 -3.90 2.09
N ARG A 117 -8.35 -4.48 2.40
CA ARG A 117 -8.53 -5.39 3.53
C ARG A 117 -9.16 -6.68 3.02
N THR A 118 -8.49 -7.81 3.19
CA THR A 118 -8.94 -9.11 2.67
C THR A 118 -9.50 -10.01 3.76
N PHE A 119 -10.38 -10.92 3.39
CA PHE A 119 -11.07 -11.86 4.26
C PHE A 119 -11.06 -13.26 3.62
N SER A 120 -11.16 -14.31 4.44
CA SER A 120 -11.34 -15.67 3.93
C SER A 120 -12.77 -15.90 3.40
N ASP A 121 -12.93 -16.82 2.45
CA ASP A 121 -14.23 -17.33 1.98
C ASP A 121 -14.26 -18.89 2.04
N PRO A 122 -15.15 -19.53 2.82
CA PRO A 122 -16.08 -18.90 3.75
C PRO A 122 -15.32 -18.16 4.87
N PRO A 123 -15.96 -17.18 5.52
CA PRO A 123 -15.40 -16.55 6.70
C PRO A 123 -15.07 -17.64 7.74
N ILE A 124 -13.80 -17.74 8.13
CA ILE A 124 -13.44 -18.52 9.32
C ILE A 124 -14.07 -17.82 10.52
N ALA A 125 -14.51 -18.59 11.53
CA ALA A 125 -15.17 -18.06 12.73
C ALA A 125 -14.49 -16.78 13.23
N GLY A 126 -15.22 -15.66 13.21
CA GLY A 126 -14.74 -14.35 13.67
C GLY A 126 -14.47 -13.28 12.61
N HIS A 127 -14.71 -13.53 11.30
CA HIS A 127 -14.59 -12.52 10.23
C HIS A 127 -13.26 -11.73 10.21
N ALA A 128 -12.20 -12.28 10.79
CA ALA A 128 -10.95 -11.57 10.91
C ALA A 128 -10.30 -11.36 9.55
N PRO A 129 -9.83 -10.13 9.25
CA PRO A 129 -9.10 -9.86 8.04
C PRO A 129 -7.81 -10.67 7.95
N LEU A 130 -7.58 -11.26 6.78
CA LEU A 130 -6.34 -11.94 6.45
C LEU A 130 -5.20 -10.94 6.30
N SER A 131 -5.46 -9.77 5.71
CA SER A 131 -4.47 -8.71 5.59
C SER A 131 -5.08 -7.32 5.57
N TYR A 132 -4.23 -6.34 5.91
CA TYR A 132 -4.42 -4.92 5.71
C TYR A 132 -3.25 -4.43 4.87
N SER A 133 -3.54 -3.75 3.76
CA SER A 133 -2.48 -3.32 2.85
C SER A 133 -2.81 -2.04 2.10
N LEU A 134 -1.77 -1.43 1.54
CA LEU A 134 -1.85 -0.43 0.49
C LEU A 134 -1.28 -1.03 -0.79
N GLY A 135 -2.07 -1.12 -1.86
CA GLY A 135 -1.61 -1.57 -3.17
C GLY A 135 -1.48 -0.42 -4.15
N LEU A 136 -0.45 -0.47 -5.00
CA LEU A 136 -0.26 0.41 -6.16
C LEU A 136 -0.20 -0.41 -7.45
N TRP A 137 -0.89 0.07 -8.48
CA TRP A 137 -0.88 -0.51 -9.82
C TRP A 137 -0.57 0.57 -10.85
N ASN A 138 0.13 0.20 -11.93
CA ASN A 138 0.53 1.13 -12.98
C ASN A 138 -0.64 1.45 -13.94
N GLY A 139 -0.39 2.22 -14.98
CA GLY A 139 -1.40 2.63 -15.96
C GLY A 139 -2.03 1.50 -16.77
N ARG A 140 -1.53 0.26 -16.67
CA ARG A 140 -2.13 -0.94 -17.27
C ARG A 140 -2.76 -1.88 -16.25
N GLY A 141 -2.85 -1.47 -14.98
CA GLY A 141 -3.38 -2.30 -13.91
C GLY A 141 -2.43 -3.41 -13.46
N GLU A 142 -1.16 -3.38 -13.86
CA GLU A 142 -0.16 -4.31 -13.36
C GLU A 142 0.29 -3.86 -11.97
N GLN A 143 0.42 -4.80 -11.04
CA GLN A 143 0.80 -4.47 -9.68
C GLN A 143 2.25 -3.98 -9.64
N MET A 144 2.46 -2.83 -9.02
CA MET A 144 3.79 -2.24 -8.81
C MET A 144 4.37 -2.69 -7.48
N ILE A 145 3.63 -2.47 -6.40
CA ILE A 145 4.05 -2.75 -5.03
C ILE A 145 2.83 -2.88 -4.12
N THR A 146 2.94 -3.74 -3.13
CA THR A 146 2.03 -3.82 -1.98
C THR A 146 2.80 -3.48 -0.72
N PHE A 147 2.20 -2.66 0.14
CA PHE A 147 2.66 -2.43 1.51
C PHE A 147 1.72 -3.18 2.43
N PHE A 148 2.22 -4.22 3.08
CA PHE A 148 1.53 -4.93 4.15
C PHE A 148 1.67 -4.16 5.45
N LEU A 149 0.54 -3.91 6.09
CA LEU A 149 0.42 -3.15 7.34
C LEU A 149 0.22 -4.13 8.50
N PRO A 150 0.45 -3.69 9.75
CA PRO A 150 0.29 -4.56 10.92
C PRO A 150 -1.12 -5.15 11.00
N ASN A 151 -1.21 -6.48 11.11
CA ASN A 151 -2.48 -7.19 11.26
C ASN A 151 -2.77 -7.43 12.75
N PRO A 152 -3.92 -6.96 13.31
CA PRO A 152 -4.32 -7.21 14.69
C PRO A 152 -4.36 -8.68 15.08
N CYS A 153 -4.67 -9.56 14.13
CA CYS A 153 -4.87 -10.99 14.37
C CYS A 153 -3.59 -11.82 14.22
N LEU A 154 -2.45 -11.17 13.93
CA LEU A 154 -1.16 -11.81 13.79
C LEU A 154 -0.15 -11.30 14.82
N THR A 155 0.72 -12.19 15.27
CA THR A 155 1.96 -11.87 15.98
C THR A 155 2.96 -11.20 15.03
N ASP A 156 4.04 -10.65 15.57
CA ASP A 156 5.06 -9.97 14.76
C ASP A 156 5.86 -10.93 13.87
N ASP A 157 5.83 -12.23 14.20
CA ASP A 157 6.34 -13.34 13.38
C ASP A 157 5.30 -13.87 12.37
N LEU A 158 4.21 -13.12 12.13
CA LEU A 158 3.12 -13.44 11.20
C LEU A 158 2.36 -14.74 11.53
N ARG A 159 2.41 -15.21 12.78
CA ARG A 159 1.58 -16.34 13.26
C ARG A 159 0.25 -15.86 13.81
N PRO A 160 -0.83 -16.66 13.76
CA PRO A 160 -2.09 -16.32 14.42
C PRO A 160 -1.88 -15.95 15.90
N ALA A 161 -2.42 -14.80 16.30
CA ALA A 161 -2.41 -14.34 17.68
C ALA A 161 -3.52 -15.03 18.50
N ARG A 162 -3.30 -15.20 19.81
CA ARG A 162 -4.33 -15.75 20.72
C ARG A 162 -5.52 -14.80 20.90
N SER A 163 -5.26 -13.50 20.81
CA SER A 163 -6.24 -12.42 20.90
C SER A 163 -5.79 -11.27 19.99
N PRO A 164 -6.71 -10.51 19.40
CA PRO A 164 -6.38 -9.47 18.46
C PRO A 164 -5.83 -8.26 19.22
N ASP A 165 -4.73 -7.72 18.72
CA ASP A 165 -4.19 -6.43 19.17
C ASP A 165 -4.67 -5.33 18.24
N TRP A 166 -5.81 -4.71 18.58
CA TRP A 166 -6.40 -3.60 17.81
C TRP A 166 -5.50 -2.37 17.74
N SER A 167 -4.51 -2.27 18.64
CA SER A 167 -3.53 -1.20 18.62
C SER A 167 -2.64 -1.26 17.36
N LYS A 168 -2.58 -2.42 16.68
CA LYS A 168 -1.94 -2.58 15.37
C LYS A 168 -2.64 -1.82 14.24
N LEU A 169 -3.91 -1.40 14.42
CA LEU A 169 -4.61 -0.57 13.44
C LEU A 169 -4.16 0.90 13.45
N ARG A 170 -3.26 1.33 14.35
CA ARG A 170 -2.78 2.72 14.40
C ARG A 170 -2.30 3.24 13.05
N LEU A 171 -1.46 2.47 12.34
CA LEU A 171 -0.94 2.91 11.04
C LEU A 171 -2.03 2.93 9.96
N TRP A 172 -2.90 1.91 9.94
CA TRP A 172 -4.06 1.86 9.05
C TRP A 172 -4.98 3.07 9.24
N ASN A 173 -5.38 3.36 10.48
CA ASN A 173 -6.24 4.49 10.82
C ASN A 173 -5.57 5.83 10.58
N ARG A 174 -4.25 5.93 10.79
CA ARG A 174 -3.49 7.13 10.42
C ARG A 174 -3.57 7.37 8.91
N ILE A 175 -3.34 6.36 8.07
CA ILE A 175 -3.40 6.54 6.61
C ILE A 175 -4.81 6.97 6.20
N ARG A 176 -5.83 6.31 6.74
CA ARG A 176 -7.24 6.64 6.51
C ARG A 176 -7.56 8.09 6.85
N ALA A 177 -7.30 8.51 8.08
CA ALA A 177 -7.66 9.85 8.53
C ALA A 177 -6.79 10.93 7.90
N TYR A 178 -5.46 10.76 7.96
CA TYR A 178 -4.52 11.81 7.64
C TYR A 178 -4.28 11.98 6.14
N HIS A 179 -4.16 10.88 5.40
CA HIS A 179 -3.84 10.92 3.97
C HIS A 179 -5.08 10.82 3.09
N LEU A 180 -6.15 10.17 3.56
CA LEU A 180 -7.34 9.88 2.75
C LEU A 180 -8.61 10.59 3.24
N GLY A 181 -8.58 11.29 4.39
CA GLY A 181 -9.75 11.98 4.93
C GLY A 181 -10.92 11.06 5.29
N LEU A 182 -10.65 9.78 5.54
CA LEU A 182 -11.64 8.78 5.94
C LEU A 182 -11.75 8.72 7.46
N ASP A 183 -12.92 8.33 7.96
CA ASP A 183 -13.06 7.95 9.36
C ASP A 183 -12.15 6.76 9.70
N GLU A 184 -11.71 6.74 10.95
CA GLU A 184 -11.02 5.60 11.52
C GLU A 184 -11.85 4.33 11.32
N ASP A 185 -11.17 3.23 11.01
CA ASP A 185 -11.81 1.93 11.01
C ASP A 185 -12.17 1.62 12.47
N PRO A 186 -13.46 1.44 12.79
CA PRO A 186 -13.87 1.33 14.18
C PRO A 186 -13.18 0.15 14.88
N GLY A 187 -12.93 -0.95 14.15
CA GLY A 187 -12.71 -2.25 14.79
C GLY A 187 -13.74 -2.50 15.92
N PRO A 188 -13.50 -3.48 16.80
CA PRO A 188 -13.48 -4.89 16.39
C PRO A 188 -14.66 -5.28 15.49
N PHE A 189 -14.52 -6.40 14.76
CA PHE A 189 -15.60 -6.99 13.97
C PHE A 189 -16.57 -7.77 14.85
N GLU A 190 -17.84 -7.84 14.45
CA GLU A 190 -18.80 -8.74 15.10
C GLU A 190 -18.32 -10.20 15.03
N GLY A 191 -18.39 -10.91 16.16
CA GLY A 191 -18.20 -12.36 16.21
C GLY A 191 -16.79 -12.87 16.51
N TRP A 192 -15.81 -12.01 16.80
CA TRP A 192 -14.55 -12.45 17.40
C TRP A 192 -14.81 -12.90 18.86
N LYS A 193 -14.89 -14.22 19.08
CA LYS A 193 -14.93 -14.85 20.41
C LYS A 193 -13.59 -15.50 20.71
#